data_AF-A0ABD5QA58-F1
#
_entry.id   AF-A0ABD5QA58-F1
#
_cell.length_a   1.000
_cell.length_b   1.000
_cell.length_c   1.000
_cell.angle_alpha   90.00
_cell.angle_beta   90.00
_cell.angle_gamma   90.00
#
_symmetry.space_group_name_H-M   'P 1'
#
loop_
_entity.id
_entity.type
_entity.pdbx_description
1 polymer ?
#
loop_
_entity_poly.entity_id
_entity_poly.type
_entity_poly.pdbx_seq_one_letter_code
_entity_poly.pdbx_strand_id
1 'polypeptide(L)' 'MHTCRTCNQSFGSELALELHRDTCAEGRLLCGLCGERFREAEATEDGWHYACPNEDCSGEGLTEDLLAGDAGTATR' A
#
# COMPACT_ATOMS: atom_id res chain seq x y z
N MET A 1 7.55 -10.36 20.55
CA MET A 1 6.31 -10.04 19.81
C MET A 1 6.70 -9.09 18.69
N HIS A 2 6.61 -9.52 17.45
CA HIS A 2 6.97 -8.69 16.29
C HIS A 2 5.68 -8.34 15.56
N THR A 3 5.30 -7.07 15.53
CA THR A 3 3.99 -6.64 15.03
C THR A 3 4.16 -5.88 13.73
N CYS A 4 3.39 -6.26 12.70
CA CYS A 4 3.33 -5.52 11.46
C CYS A 4 2.64 -4.18 11.70
N ARG A 5 3.32 -3.07 11.44
CA ARG A 5 2.73 -1.73 11.64
C ARG A 5 1.61 -1.40 10.68
N THR A 6 1.57 -2.09 9.54
CA THR A 6 0.59 -1.86 8.49
C THR A 6 -0.74 -2.54 8.80
N CYS A 7 -0.73 -3.83 9.19
CA CYS A 7 -1.96 -4.59 9.45
C CYS A 7 -2.21 -4.91 10.94
N ASN A 8 -1.33 -4.49 11.84
CA ASN A 8 -1.34 -4.77 13.28
C ASN A 8 -1.31 -6.27 13.67
N GLN A 9 -0.96 -7.16 12.73
CA GLN A 9 -0.83 -8.59 13.00
C GLN A 9 0.46 -8.90 13.77
N SER A 10 0.37 -9.78 14.77
CA SER A 10 1.48 -10.10 15.68
C SER A 10 2.10 -11.46 15.37
N PHE A 11 3.41 -11.51 15.34
CA PHE A 11 4.21 -12.70 15.03
C PHE A 11 5.12 -13.10 16.18
N GLY A 12 5.37 -14.40 16.29
CA GLY A 12 6.21 -15.01 17.33
C GLY A 12 7.71 -14.78 17.13
N SER A 13 8.15 -14.40 15.93
CA SER A 13 9.55 -14.17 15.57
C SER A 13 9.70 -13.05 14.55
N GLU A 14 10.91 -12.48 14.47
CA GLU A 14 11.25 -11.46 13.49
C GLU A 14 11.18 -12.00 12.06
N LEU A 15 11.72 -13.20 11.81
CA LEU A 15 11.67 -13.87 10.50
C LEU A 15 10.23 -14.04 9.98
N ALA A 16 9.28 -14.35 10.86
CA ALA A 16 7.88 -14.49 10.49
C ALA A 16 7.24 -13.13 10.13
N LEU A 17 7.63 -12.04 10.80
CA LEU A 17 7.24 -10.69 10.42
C LEU A 17 7.85 -10.30 9.06
N GLU A 18 9.12 -10.63 8.80
CA GLU A 18 9.76 -10.30 7.54
C GLU A 18 9.08 -11.00 6.36
N LEU A 19 8.87 -12.32 6.44
CA LEU A 19 8.14 -13.07 5.40
C LEU A 19 6.69 -12.57 5.21
N HIS A 20 6.06 -12.09 6.29
CA HIS A 20 4.74 -11.50 6.22
C HIS A 20 4.73 -10.18 5.45
N ARG A 21 5.78 -9.35 5.51
CA ARG A 21 5.80 -8.03 4.85
C ARG A 21 5.59 -8.14 3.34
N ASP A 22 6.13 -9.18 2.71
CA ASP A 22 5.93 -9.47 1.28
C ASP A 22 4.47 -9.83 0.92
N THR A 23 3.71 -10.36 1.88
CA THR A 23 2.32 -10.82 1.67
C THR A 23 1.27 -9.93 2.33
N CYS A 24 1.69 -8.88 3.05
CA CYS A 24 0.82 -7.99 3.78
C CYS A 24 -0.13 -7.24 2.83
N ALA A 25 -1.41 -7.60 2.87
CA ALA A 25 -2.43 -7.01 2.01
C ALA A 25 -2.79 -5.56 2.38
N GLU A 26 -2.49 -5.14 3.62
CA GLU A 26 -2.67 -3.76 4.08
C GLU A 26 -1.54 -2.83 3.60
N GLY A 27 -0.46 -3.38 3.03
CA GLY A 27 0.58 -2.63 2.32
C GLY A 27 0.25 -2.37 0.84
N ARG A 28 -1.00 -2.60 0.44
CA ARG A 28 -1.47 -2.39 -0.93
C ARG A 28 -2.00 -0.97 -1.07
N LEU A 29 -1.61 -0.32 -2.17
CA LEU A 29 -2.15 0.97 -2.58
C LEU A 29 -3.61 0.82 -3.01
N LEU A 30 -4.43 1.81 -2.70
CA LEU A 30 -5.83 1.88 -3.10
C LEU A 30 -5.97 2.88 -4.26
N CYS A 31 -6.56 2.48 -5.37
CA CYS A 31 -6.95 3.45 -6.39
C CYS A 31 -8.16 4.26 -5.91
N GLY A 32 -8.06 5.59 -5.89
CA GLY A 32 -9.17 6.47 -5.52
C GLY A 32 -10.34 6.52 -6.51
N LEU A 33 -10.15 6.02 -7.75
CA LEU A 33 -11.18 6.02 -8.80
C LEU A 33 -12.05 4.77 -8.77
N CYS A 34 -11.43 3.58 -8.76
CA CYS A 34 -12.16 2.31 -8.78
C CYS A 34 -12.23 1.61 -7.41
N GLY A 35 -11.39 2.01 -6.44
CA GLY A 35 -11.31 1.37 -5.11
C GLY A 35 -10.52 0.06 -5.08
N GLU A 36 -9.81 -0.29 -6.16
CA GLU A 36 -8.99 -1.49 -6.23
C GLU A 36 -7.76 -1.40 -5.31
N ARG A 37 -7.38 -2.52 -4.68
CA ARG A 37 -6.16 -2.63 -3.87
C ARG A 37 -5.08 -3.46 -4.56
N PHE A 38 -3.94 -2.85 -4.84
CA PHE A 38 -2.82 -3.50 -5.55
C PHE A 38 -1.48 -3.18 -4.91
N ARG A 39 -0.44 -3.93 -5.26
CA ARG A 39 0.92 -3.64 -4.78
C ARG A 39 1.49 -2.46 -5.55
N GLU A 40 2.36 -1.68 -4.91
CA GLU A 40 3.09 -0.61 -5.57
C GLU A 40 3.79 -1.09 -6.84
N ALA A 41 4.51 -2.22 -6.78
CA ALA A 41 5.20 -2.82 -7.93
C ALA A 41 4.29 -3.19 -9.12
N GLU A 42 2.98 -3.33 -8.91
CA GLU A 42 2.02 -3.60 -10.00
C GLU A 42 1.51 -2.30 -10.63
N ALA A 43 1.67 -1.17 -9.93
CA ALA A 43 1.20 0.13 -10.36
C ALA A 43 2.34 1.05 -10.81
N THR A 44 3.57 0.83 -10.34
CA THR A 44 4.74 1.64 -10.71
C THR A 44 5.89 0.76 -11.17
N GLU A 45 6.54 1.15 -12.26
CA GLU A 45 7.80 0.56 -12.72
C GLU A 45 9.00 1.36 -12.20
N ASP A 46 8.85 2.68 -12.11
CA ASP A 46 9.88 3.64 -11.72
C ASP A 46 9.87 4.03 -10.24
N GLY A 47 8.79 3.77 -9.50
CA GLY A 47 8.61 4.13 -8.09
C GLY A 47 7.95 5.47 -7.84
N TRP A 48 7.62 6.24 -8.89
CA TRP A 48 7.13 7.63 -8.77
C TRP A 48 5.76 7.82 -9.42
N HIS A 49 5.52 7.18 -10.56
CA HIS A 49 4.22 7.21 -11.24
C HIS A 49 3.45 5.94 -10.96
N TYR A 50 2.19 6.06 -10.55
CA TYR A 50 1.29 4.92 -10.44
C TYR A 50 0.31 4.92 -11.60
N ALA A 51 0.03 3.74 -12.14
CA ALA A 51 -1.09 3.46 -13.03
C ALA A 51 -1.88 2.30 -12.43
N CYS A 52 -3.20 2.42 -12.41
CA CYS A 52 -4.08 1.39 -11.90
C CYS A 52 -3.93 0.16 -12.81
N PRO A 53 -3.58 -1.01 -12.25
CA PRO A 53 -3.45 -2.23 -13.05
C PRO A 53 -4.78 -2.76 -13.59
N ASN A 54 -5.91 -2.15 -13.21
CA ASN A 54 -7.22 -2.50 -13.70
C ASN A 54 -7.44 -1.93 -15.11
N GLU A 55 -7.59 -2.82 -16.08
CA GLU A 55 -7.80 -2.51 -17.50
C GLU A 55 -9.09 -1.71 -17.79
N ASP A 56 -10.06 -1.70 -16.86
CA ASP A 56 -11.30 -0.92 -16.95
C ASP A 56 -11.18 0.45 -16.23
N CYS A 57 -10.04 0.76 -15.61
CA CYS A 57 -9.83 1.96 -14.79
C CYS A 57 -8.63 2.79 -15.26
N SER A 58 -8.88 4.02 -15.72
CA SER A 58 -7.84 4.98 -16.14
C SER A 58 -7.23 5.76 -14.96
N GLY A 59 -7.01 5.11 -13.82
CA GLY A 59 -6.51 5.77 -12.63
C GLY A 59 -4.99 5.86 -12.62
N GLU A 60 -4.43 7.05 -12.80
CA GLU A 60 -2.99 7.26 -12.90
C GLU A 60 -2.57 8.58 -12.24
N GLY A 61 -1.35 8.66 -11.71
CA GLY A 61 -0.86 9.86 -11.04
C GLY A 61 0.55 9.73 -10.45
N LEU A 62 0.98 10.76 -9.73
CA LEU A 62 2.25 10.77 -9.00
C LEU A 62 2.02 10.25 -7.57
N THR A 63 3.05 9.60 -7.00
CA THR A 63 3.04 9.09 -5.62
C THR A 63 2.81 10.19 -4.57
N GLU A 64 3.02 11.46 -4.92
CA GLU A 64 2.70 12.60 -4.04
C GLU A 64 1.19 12.70 -3.70
N ASP A 65 0.33 12.05 -4.48
CA ASP A 65 -1.12 11.92 -4.25
C ASP A 65 -1.50 10.56 -3.60
N LEU A 66 -0.54 9.63 -3.46
CA LEU A 66 -0.76 8.35 -2.77
C LEU A 66 -0.66 8.56 -1.26
N LEU A 67 -1.82 8.66 -0.60
CA LEU A 67 -1.91 8.61 0.86
C LEU A 67 -1.44 7.23 1.35
N ALA A 68 -0.17 7.12 1.71
CA ALA A 68 0.30 6.07 2.62
C ALA A 68 -0.53 6.22 3.90
N GLY A 69 -1.29 5.18 4.24
CA GLY A 69 -2.19 5.20 5.38
C GLY A 69 -1.47 5.45 6.70
N ASP A 70 -1.31 6.72 7.06
CA ASP A 70 -0.99 7.18 8.40
C ASP A 70 -1.93 8.35 8.76
N ALA A 71 -2.74 8.07 9.78
CA ALA A 71 -3.52 8.95 10.63
C ALA A 71 -3.55 10.46 10.34
N GLY A 72 -4.77 10.99 10.30
CA GLY A 72 -5.07 12.39 10.10
C GLY A 72 -4.20 13.35 10.90
N THR A 73 -3.82 14.44 10.24
CA THR A 73 -3.55 15.70 10.94
C THR A 73 -4.45 16.76 10.32
N ALA A 74 -5.62 16.93 10.93
CA ALA A 74 -6.30 18.20 10.93
C ALA A 74 -5.43 19.19 11.73
N THR A 75 -5.10 20.34 11.13
CA THR A 75 -4.73 21.65 11.74
C THR A 75 -4.07 22.44 10.59
N ARG A 76 -4.54 23.61 10.13
CA ARG A 76 -5.36 24.65 10.77
C ARG A 76 -6.03 25.50 9.69
#